data_AF-A0A8T5IDU0-F1
#
_entry.id   AF-A0A8T5IDU0-F1
#
_cell.length_a   1.000
_cell.length_b   1.000
_cell.length_c   1.000
_cell.angle_alpha   90.00
_cell.angle_beta   90.00
_cell.angle_gamma   90.00
#
_symmetry.space_group_name_H-M   'P 1'
#
loop_
_entity.id
_entity.type
_entity.pdbx_description
1 polymer ?
#
loop_
_entity_poly.entity_id
_entity_poly.type
_entity_poly.pdbx_seq_one_letter_code
_entity_poly.pdbx_strand_id
1 'polypeptide(L)'
;MFPLHSLEEFNSITATLEEAVEFLKNQSSISIIFPTKLPSVIAASLIEAAFLDVGMAYHRKISTSDKIDDAAPCIIIDPDEQYELRIERGSLILGINSMEFEIGHSGKRNLGVIEQVGMAGLLAGLLAPEGERTKRLRPWLLAGSWLRDSLDTAYDPQYMRFKDLLSEAGEVQCLPLPELADCDLSQLPGLSTSLLSRMRKRWHSMSLEQRSAAMSDLLLPVLENPDCATARIEELGWRRVVGIGWDLDLATMLKKSQDTWLPDPLSVSKVMDSLISTGLL
;
A
#
# COMPACT_ATOMS: atom_id res chain seq x y z
N MET A 1 -14.21 11.99 3.86
CA MET A 1 -13.69 11.38 5.10
C MET A 1 -13.59 9.88 4.90
N PHE A 2 -12.38 9.32 4.99
CA PHE A 2 -12.13 7.88 4.84
C PHE A 2 -12.51 7.19 6.16
N PRO A 3 -13.58 6.38 6.19
CA PRO A 3 -14.24 6.01 7.44
C PRO A 3 -13.63 4.74 8.05
N LEU A 4 -12.29 4.64 8.06
CA LEU A 4 -11.60 3.47 8.61
C LEU A 4 -11.96 3.20 10.07
N HIS A 5 -12.18 4.27 10.84
CA HIS A 5 -12.45 4.21 12.28
C HIS A 5 -13.87 3.79 12.63
N SER A 6 -14.80 3.75 11.67
CA SER A 6 -16.21 3.39 11.91
C SER A 6 -16.56 1.96 11.47
N LEU A 7 -15.58 1.19 11.02
CA LEU A 7 -15.79 -0.16 10.50
C LEU A 7 -15.36 -1.20 11.55
N GLU A 8 -16.16 -2.24 11.73
CA GLU A 8 -15.99 -3.20 12.82
C GLU A 8 -14.65 -3.96 12.76
N GLU A 9 -14.15 -4.21 11.56
CA GLU A 9 -12.88 -4.91 11.31
C GLU A 9 -11.65 -4.18 11.86
N PHE A 10 -11.73 -2.87 12.10
CA PHE A 10 -10.62 -2.09 12.69
C PHE A 10 -10.72 -1.93 14.20
N ASN A 11 -11.79 -2.43 14.84
CA ASN A 11 -12.01 -2.27 16.29
C ASN A 11 -10.82 -2.76 17.13
N SER A 12 -10.10 -3.79 16.68
CA SER A 12 -8.94 -4.34 17.40
C SER A 12 -7.75 -3.37 17.47
N ILE A 13 -7.68 -2.39 16.56
CA ILE A 13 -6.56 -1.42 16.48
C ILE A 13 -7.01 0.04 16.72
N THR A 14 -8.31 0.33 16.73
CA THR A 14 -8.84 1.70 16.89
C THR A 14 -8.32 2.39 18.15
N ALA A 15 -8.42 1.74 19.31
CA ALA A 15 -7.98 2.34 20.58
C ALA A 15 -6.48 2.68 20.56
N THR A 16 -5.65 1.78 20.02
CA THR A 16 -4.20 1.99 19.92
C THR A 16 -3.85 3.08 18.92
N LEU A 17 -4.59 3.18 17.81
CA LEU A 17 -4.42 4.26 16.83
C LEU A 17 -4.82 5.62 17.41
N GLU A 18 -5.91 5.71 18.17
CA GLU A 18 -6.33 6.93 18.85
C GLU A 18 -5.30 7.37 19.89
N GLU A 19 -4.79 6.41 20.68
CA GLU A 19 -3.71 6.66 21.64
C GLU A 19 -2.44 7.16 20.92
N ALA A 20 -2.09 6.56 19.78
CA ALA A 20 -0.97 7.00 18.95
C ALA A 20 -1.16 8.43 18.44
N VAL A 21 -2.35 8.78 17.92
CA VAL A 21 -2.66 10.15 17.47
C VAL A 21 -2.51 11.16 18.62
N GLU A 22 -3.04 10.83 19.79
CA GLU A 22 -2.95 11.68 20.98
C GLU A 22 -1.49 11.84 21.44
N PHE A 23 -0.73 10.75 21.46
CA PHE A 23 0.70 10.77 21.76
C PHE A 23 1.46 11.71 20.83
N LEU A 24 1.21 11.64 19.52
CA LEU A 24 1.89 12.46 18.50
C LEU A 24 1.51 13.94 18.62
N LYS A 25 0.23 14.26 18.80
CA LYS A 25 -0.24 15.65 18.93
C LYS A 25 0.32 16.38 20.15
N ASN A 26 0.70 15.64 21.19
CA ASN A 26 1.27 16.19 22.42
C ASN A 26 2.79 16.46 22.34
N GLN A 27 3.45 16.18 21.21
CA GLN A 27 4.88 16.44 21.03
C GLN A 27 5.16 17.78 20.34
N SER A 28 6.26 18.41 20.72
CA SER A 28 6.72 19.65 20.08
C SER A 28 7.48 19.42 18.76
N SER A 29 8.20 18.31 18.66
CA SER A 29 8.87 17.83 17.44
C SER A 29 9.08 16.32 17.55
N ILE A 30 9.01 15.59 16.44
CA ILE A 30 9.10 14.12 16.41
C ILE A 30 10.14 13.64 15.41
N SER A 31 10.97 12.68 15.80
CA SER A 31 11.88 12.02 14.85
C SER A 31 11.18 10.85 14.15
N ILE A 32 11.14 10.84 12.81
CA ILE A 32 10.67 9.68 12.02
C ILE A 32 11.90 8.85 11.67
N ILE A 33 12.04 7.68 12.30
CA ILE A 33 13.20 6.80 12.17
C ILE A 33 12.84 5.55 11.37
N PHE A 34 13.58 5.29 10.29
CA PHE A 34 13.29 4.18 9.38
C PHE A 34 14.53 3.74 8.60
N PRO A 35 14.69 2.44 8.25
CA PRO A 35 15.79 1.96 7.44
C PRO A 35 15.59 2.30 5.95
N THR A 36 16.61 2.08 5.12
CA THR A 36 16.60 2.33 3.67
C THR A 36 15.80 1.29 2.86
N LYS A 37 14.81 0.62 3.45
CA LYS A 37 13.97 -0.39 2.80
C LYS A 37 12.73 0.26 2.20
N LEU A 38 12.36 -0.10 0.98
CA LEU A 38 11.23 0.49 0.25
C LEU A 38 9.90 0.55 1.06
N PRO A 39 9.46 -0.51 1.78
CA PRO A 39 8.26 -0.43 2.62
C PRO A 39 8.35 0.66 3.69
N SER A 40 9.51 0.80 4.35
CA SER A 40 9.73 1.82 5.37
C SER A 40 9.68 3.23 4.81
N VAL A 41 10.20 3.40 3.59
CA VAL A 41 10.21 4.69 2.89
C VAL A 41 8.80 5.13 2.52
N ILE A 42 7.97 4.21 2.02
CA ILE A 42 6.55 4.48 1.73
C ILE A 42 5.80 4.82 3.02
N ALA A 43 5.97 4.02 4.08
CA ALA A 43 5.35 4.26 5.37
C ALA A 43 5.76 5.60 6.00
N ALA A 44 7.06 5.93 5.97
CA ALA A 44 7.57 7.22 6.44
C ALA A 44 6.99 8.39 5.64
N SER A 45 6.85 8.23 4.31
CA SER A 45 6.27 9.27 3.44
C SER A 45 4.80 9.53 3.75
N LEU A 46 4.02 8.50 4.08
CA LEU A 46 2.62 8.62 4.51
C LEU A 46 2.51 9.46 5.79
N ILE A 47 3.31 9.14 6.82
CA ILE A 47 3.32 9.90 8.08
C ILE A 47 3.79 11.33 7.86
N GLU A 48 4.84 11.52 7.08
CA GLU A 48 5.39 12.85 6.83
C GLU A 48 4.42 13.75 6.06
N ALA A 49 3.72 13.21 5.06
CA ALA A 49 2.67 13.94 4.37
C ALA A 49 1.61 14.45 5.35
N ALA A 50 1.20 13.63 6.31
CA ALA A 50 0.27 14.05 7.34
C ALA A 50 0.85 15.13 8.24
N PHE A 51 2.09 14.99 8.72
CA PHE A 51 2.75 16.01 9.54
C PHE A 51 2.87 17.35 8.82
N LEU A 52 3.21 17.34 7.53
CA LEU A 52 3.26 18.54 6.70
C LEU A 52 1.87 19.20 6.56
N ASP A 53 0.82 18.40 6.37
CA ASP A 53 -0.54 18.91 6.19
C ASP A 53 -1.14 19.49 7.49
N VAL A 54 -0.73 19.00 8.66
CA VAL A 54 -1.16 19.56 9.97
C VAL A 54 -0.14 20.50 10.62
N GLY A 55 1.00 20.76 9.98
CA GLY A 55 2.03 21.67 10.49
C GLY A 55 2.81 21.15 11.71
N MET A 56 2.91 19.84 11.90
CA MET A 56 3.71 19.24 12.97
C MET A 56 5.20 19.30 12.63
N ALA A 57 6.03 19.69 13.60
CA ALA A 57 7.48 19.68 13.43
C ALA A 57 8.03 18.26 13.51
N TYR A 58 8.97 17.93 12.61
CA TYR A 58 9.58 16.61 12.58
C TYR A 58 11.01 16.64 12.04
N HIS A 59 11.72 15.54 12.24
CA HIS A 59 13.02 15.27 11.66
C HIS A 59 13.05 13.87 11.03
N ARG A 60 13.50 13.76 9.78
CA ARG A 60 13.78 12.46 9.15
C ARG A 60 15.10 11.91 9.71
N LYS A 61 15.10 10.64 10.13
CA LYS A 61 16.31 9.91 10.52
C LYS A 61 16.36 8.59 9.76
N ILE A 62 17.07 8.60 8.64
CA ILE A 62 17.28 7.39 7.84
C ILE A 62 18.36 6.55 8.53
N SER A 63 17.97 5.39 9.06
CA SER A 63 18.90 4.48 9.73
C SER A 63 19.68 3.67 8.72
N THR A 64 21.01 3.71 8.81
CA THR A 64 21.92 2.83 8.07
C THR A 64 22.39 1.63 8.91
N SER A 65 22.00 1.57 10.18
CA SER A 65 22.30 0.48 11.10
C SER A 65 21.04 -0.32 11.42
N ASP A 66 21.21 -1.62 11.65
CA ASP A 66 20.12 -2.52 12.11
C ASP A 66 19.61 -2.16 13.51
N LYS A 67 20.40 -1.40 14.28
CA LYS A 67 19.97 -0.84 15.56
C LYS A 67 19.54 0.60 15.37
N ILE A 68 18.30 0.87 15.71
CA ILE A 68 17.73 2.21 15.75
C ILE A 68 18.03 2.80 17.14
N ASP A 69 18.96 3.74 17.21
CA ASP A 69 19.21 4.50 18.43
C ASP A 69 18.13 5.58 18.62
N ASP A 70 17.37 5.44 19.69
CA ASP A 70 16.20 6.26 20.01
C ASP A 70 16.58 7.54 20.77
N ALA A 71 16.16 8.68 20.23
CA ALA A 71 15.98 9.90 21.01
C ALA A 71 14.49 10.24 20.98
N ALA A 72 13.75 9.75 21.98
CA ALA A 72 12.34 10.05 22.14
C ALA A 72 12.10 11.59 22.20
N PRO A 73 10.99 12.12 21.67
CA PRO A 73 9.90 11.37 21.03
C PRO A 73 10.21 10.99 19.56
N CYS A 74 9.95 9.74 19.20
CA CYS A 74 10.15 9.25 17.85
C CYS A 74 9.04 8.31 17.37
N ILE A 75 8.97 8.12 16.06
CA ILE A 75 8.26 7.03 15.40
C ILE A 75 9.32 6.11 14.81
N ILE A 76 9.21 4.82 15.09
CA ILE A 76 10.07 3.78 14.53
C ILE A 76 9.27 2.99 13.49
N ILE A 77 9.80 2.91 12.26
CA ILE A 77 9.17 2.21 11.15
C ILE A 77 10.17 1.20 10.59
N ASP A 78 10.08 -0.06 11.03
CA ASP A 78 10.92 -1.15 10.54
C ASP A 78 10.07 -2.32 10.06
N PRO A 79 10.16 -2.75 8.79
CA PRO A 79 9.45 -3.91 8.26
C PRO A 79 9.81 -5.23 8.96
N ASP A 80 10.98 -5.30 9.59
CA ASP A 80 11.42 -6.49 10.33
C ASP A 80 10.86 -6.52 11.75
N GLU A 81 10.20 -5.45 12.20
CA GLU A 81 9.51 -5.42 13.48
C GLU A 81 8.33 -6.40 13.45
N GLN A 82 8.37 -7.36 14.38
CA GLN A 82 7.36 -8.42 14.51
C GLN A 82 6.37 -8.14 15.64
N TYR A 83 6.64 -7.14 16.48
CA TYR A 83 5.72 -6.74 17.52
C TYR A 83 4.56 -5.91 16.96
N GLU A 84 3.47 -5.85 17.72
CA GLU A 84 2.30 -5.01 17.41
C GLU A 84 2.58 -3.52 17.60
N LEU A 85 1.74 -2.68 16.97
CA LEU A 85 1.70 -1.24 17.24
C LEU A 85 1.65 -0.98 18.75
N ARG A 86 2.60 -0.17 19.24
CA ARG A 86 2.69 0.16 20.66
C ARG A 86 3.44 1.47 20.88
N ILE A 87 3.14 2.09 22.02
CA ILE A 87 3.93 3.19 22.56
C ILE A 87 4.77 2.62 23.69
N GLU A 88 6.09 2.71 23.57
CA GLU A 88 7.02 2.26 24.61
C GLU A 88 8.09 3.33 24.83
N ARG A 89 8.31 3.72 26.10
CA ARG A 89 9.39 4.64 26.52
C ARG A 89 9.43 5.97 25.73
N GLY A 90 8.27 6.48 25.30
CA GLY A 90 8.18 7.71 24.52
C GLY A 90 8.43 7.54 23.02
N SER A 91 8.44 6.30 22.51
CA SER A 91 8.55 5.97 21.10
C SER A 91 7.28 5.29 20.62
N LEU A 92 6.76 5.70 19.47
CA LEU A 92 5.71 4.98 18.75
C LEU A 92 6.35 3.98 17.78
N ILE A 93 6.11 2.69 17.98
CA ILE A 93 6.67 1.65 17.14
C ILE A 93 5.56 1.16 16.20
N LEU A 94 5.75 1.35 14.88
CA LEU A 94 4.82 0.84 13.87
C LEU A 94 5.13 -0.63 13.59
N GLY A 95 4.30 -1.48 14.18
CA GLY A 95 4.39 -2.92 14.10
C GLY A 95 3.40 -3.54 13.12
N ILE A 96 3.25 -4.86 13.26
CA ILE A 96 2.29 -5.68 12.52
C ILE A 96 1.14 -6.03 13.45
N ASN A 97 -0.12 -5.87 13.03
CA ASN A 97 -1.28 -6.26 13.83
C ASN A 97 -2.14 -7.29 13.11
N SER A 98 -2.62 -8.30 13.85
CA SER A 98 -3.62 -9.25 13.33
C SER A 98 -5.02 -8.62 13.41
N MET A 99 -5.83 -8.84 12.37
CA MET A 99 -7.19 -8.33 12.29
C MET A 99 -8.14 -9.42 11.79
N GLU A 100 -9.40 -9.32 12.20
CA GLU A 100 -10.47 -10.21 11.75
C GLU A 100 -11.35 -9.50 10.74
N PHE A 101 -11.50 -10.11 9.57
CA PHE A 101 -12.37 -9.60 8.50
C PHE A 101 -13.52 -10.57 8.25
N GLU A 102 -14.74 -10.04 8.22
CA GLU A 102 -15.90 -10.81 7.77
C GLU A 102 -15.94 -10.83 6.25
N ILE A 103 -15.89 -12.02 5.66
CA ILE A 103 -15.91 -12.17 4.20
C ILE A 103 -17.27 -12.65 3.72
N GLY A 104 -17.88 -11.80 2.88
CA GLY A 104 -19.13 -12.09 2.20
C GLY A 104 -20.30 -12.28 3.17
N HIS A 105 -21.32 -13.01 2.72
CA HIS A 105 -22.56 -13.21 3.49
C HIS A 105 -22.53 -14.46 4.38
N SER A 106 -21.35 -15.07 4.54
CA SER A 106 -21.18 -16.38 5.16
C SER A 106 -20.95 -16.33 6.68
N GLY A 107 -20.72 -15.15 7.24
CA GLY A 107 -20.34 -14.97 8.66
C GLY A 107 -18.96 -15.52 9.02
N LYS A 108 -18.17 -16.01 8.04
CA LYS A 108 -16.82 -16.53 8.29
C LYS A 108 -15.83 -15.37 8.45
N ARG A 109 -15.19 -15.31 9.61
CA ARG A 109 -14.09 -14.40 9.89
C ARG A 109 -12.77 -14.99 9.41
N ASN A 110 -11.99 -14.19 8.71
CA ASN A 110 -10.66 -14.56 8.22
C ASN A 110 -9.64 -13.64 8.88
N LEU A 111 -8.49 -14.22 9.23
CA LEU A 111 -7.39 -13.47 9.79
C LEU A 111 -6.64 -12.77 8.65
N GLY A 112 -6.58 -11.45 8.74
CA GLY A 112 -5.70 -10.62 7.96
C GLY A 112 -4.62 -10.01 8.84
N VAL A 113 -3.63 -9.42 8.20
CA VAL A 113 -2.52 -8.77 8.88
C VAL A 113 -2.39 -7.36 8.31
N ILE A 114 -2.34 -6.36 9.19
CA ILE A 114 -1.92 -5.01 8.80
C ILE A 114 -0.45 -4.81 9.15
N GLU A 115 0.31 -4.58 8.11
CA GLU A 115 1.72 -4.22 8.13
C GLU A 115 1.92 -2.71 8.35
N GLN A 116 3.17 -2.34 8.57
CA GLN A 116 3.58 -0.97 8.88
C GLN A 116 3.19 0.08 7.81
N VAL A 117 3.05 -0.30 6.54
CA VAL A 117 2.62 0.61 5.46
C VAL A 117 1.14 0.94 5.60
N GLY A 118 0.28 -0.08 5.71
CA GLY A 118 -1.13 0.09 6.02
C GLY A 118 -1.32 0.86 7.32
N MET A 119 -0.61 0.50 8.40
CA MET A 119 -0.71 1.17 9.70
C MET A 119 -0.32 2.65 9.62
N ALA A 120 0.76 2.98 8.89
CA ALA A 120 1.15 4.36 8.63
C ALA A 120 0.08 5.13 7.85
N GLY A 121 -0.55 4.48 6.85
CA GLY A 121 -1.65 5.05 6.09
C GLY A 121 -2.88 5.36 6.94
N LEU A 122 -3.27 4.45 7.85
CA LEU A 122 -4.36 4.67 8.80
C LEU A 122 -4.05 5.87 9.72
N LEU A 123 -2.86 5.86 10.32
CA LEU A 123 -2.42 6.91 11.24
C LEU A 123 -2.34 8.27 10.55
N ALA A 124 -1.80 8.33 9.33
CA ALA A 124 -1.78 9.54 8.51
C ALA A 124 -3.19 10.07 8.22
N GLY A 125 -4.13 9.18 7.87
CA GLY A 125 -5.54 9.51 7.64
C GLY A 125 -6.26 10.04 8.89
N LEU A 126 -5.90 9.57 10.09
CA LEU A 126 -6.45 10.07 11.35
C LEU A 126 -5.83 11.41 11.76
N LEU A 127 -4.55 11.63 11.49
CA LEU A 127 -3.86 12.88 11.76
C LEU A 127 -4.36 14.01 10.84
N ALA A 128 -4.42 13.74 9.54
CA ALA A 128 -4.66 14.73 8.49
C ALA A 128 -5.74 14.28 7.49
N PRO A 129 -6.99 14.04 7.93
CA PRO A 129 -8.05 13.44 7.10
C PRO A 129 -8.35 14.22 5.83
N GLU A 130 -8.26 15.56 5.92
CA GLU A 130 -8.53 16.48 4.83
C GLU A 130 -7.26 17.01 4.15
N GLY A 131 -6.08 16.56 4.59
CA GLY A 131 -4.78 16.98 4.06
C GLY A 131 -4.58 16.61 2.60
N GLU A 132 -4.09 17.54 1.78
CA GLU A 132 -3.90 17.32 0.35
C GLU A 132 -2.81 16.28 0.05
N ARG A 133 -1.68 16.32 0.78
CA ARG A 133 -0.60 15.34 0.61
C ARG A 133 -1.03 13.98 1.14
N THR A 134 -1.73 13.97 2.28
CA THR A 134 -2.28 12.73 2.87
C THR A 134 -3.27 12.05 1.93
N LYS A 135 -4.20 12.80 1.32
CA LYS A 135 -5.13 12.26 0.31
C LYS A 135 -4.38 11.75 -0.92
N ARG A 136 -3.40 12.50 -1.42
CA ARG A 136 -2.58 12.09 -2.56
C ARG A 136 -1.85 10.77 -2.32
N LEU A 137 -1.31 10.57 -1.12
CA LEU A 137 -0.56 9.37 -0.77
C LEU A 137 -1.42 8.20 -0.33
N ARG A 138 -2.70 8.40 -0.02
CA ARG A 138 -3.55 7.36 0.55
C ARG A 138 -3.58 6.05 -0.25
N PRO A 139 -3.63 6.04 -1.60
CA PRO A 139 -3.56 4.81 -2.38
C PRO A 139 -2.34 3.93 -2.08
N TRP A 140 -1.22 4.51 -1.61
CA TRP A 140 0.00 3.78 -1.26
C TRP A 140 -0.12 2.91 -0.01
N LEU A 141 -1.20 3.03 0.77
CA LEU A 141 -1.46 2.10 1.89
C LEU A 141 -1.60 0.65 1.41
N LEU A 142 -1.97 0.46 0.14
CA LEU A 142 -2.05 -0.84 -0.51
C LEU A 142 -0.69 -1.48 -0.81
N ALA A 143 0.41 -0.71 -0.78
CA ALA A 143 1.72 -1.20 -1.18
C ALA A 143 2.29 -2.25 -0.22
N GLY A 144 1.91 -2.21 1.07
CA GLY A 144 2.42 -3.13 2.07
C GLY A 144 2.16 -4.60 1.72
N SER A 145 0.93 -4.93 1.31
CA SER A 145 0.54 -6.29 0.92
C SER A 145 1.28 -6.80 -0.31
N TRP A 146 1.66 -5.91 -1.25
CA TRP A 146 2.49 -6.25 -2.41
C TRP A 146 3.96 -6.49 -2.04
N LEU A 147 4.48 -5.77 -1.04
CA LEU A 147 5.89 -5.83 -0.65
C LEU A 147 6.20 -6.90 0.42
N ARG A 148 5.17 -7.46 1.07
CA ARG A 148 5.26 -8.54 2.08
C ARG A 148 5.01 -9.93 1.48
N ASP A 149 4.87 -10.04 0.16
CA ASP A 149 4.49 -11.27 -0.55
C ASP A 149 3.13 -11.85 -0.08
N SER A 150 2.29 -11.06 0.62
CA SER A 150 0.98 -11.50 1.13
C SER A 150 0.04 -11.90 -0.02
N LEU A 151 0.19 -11.25 -1.18
CA LEU A 151 -0.55 -11.56 -2.40
C LEU A 151 -0.09 -12.84 -3.11
N ASP A 152 1.01 -13.45 -2.65
CA ASP A 152 1.46 -14.75 -3.11
C ASP A 152 0.76 -15.90 -2.37
N THR A 153 -0.09 -15.56 -1.39
CA THR A 153 -1.05 -16.49 -0.79
C THR A 153 -2.35 -16.54 -1.59
N ALA A 154 -3.27 -17.42 -1.21
CA ALA A 154 -4.53 -17.58 -1.91
C ALA A 154 -5.47 -16.36 -1.77
N TYR A 155 -5.33 -15.54 -0.72
CA TYR A 155 -6.24 -14.45 -0.42
C TYR A 155 -5.73 -13.54 0.71
N ASP A 156 -5.81 -12.20 0.51
CA ASP A 156 -5.51 -11.20 1.54
C ASP A 156 -6.76 -10.32 1.82
N PRO A 157 -7.47 -10.54 2.95
CA PRO A 157 -8.67 -9.78 3.29
C PRO A 157 -8.41 -8.30 3.53
N GLN A 158 -7.24 -7.96 4.08
CA GLN A 158 -6.88 -6.59 4.43
C GLN A 158 -6.64 -5.78 3.17
N TYR A 159 -5.86 -6.32 2.23
CA TYR A 159 -5.64 -5.70 0.93
C TYR A 159 -6.96 -5.49 0.17
N MET A 160 -7.81 -6.51 0.09
CA MET A 160 -9.13 -6.40 -0.56
C MET A 160 -9.97 -5.31 0.05
N ARG A 161 -10.07 -5.29 1.39
CA ARG A 161 -10.92 -4.34 2.08
C ARG A 161 -10.46 -2.90 1.88
N PHE A 162 -9.15 -2.67 1.98
CA PHE A 162 -8.58 -1.36 1.71
C PHE A 162 -8.79 -0.89 0.27
N LYS A 163 -8.63 -1.81 -0.69
CA LYS A 163 -8.85 -1.50 -2.09
C LYS A 163 -10.30 -1.11 -2.35
N ASP A 164 -11.25 -1.84 -1.78
CA ASP A 164 -12.68 -1.55 -1.90
C ASP A 164 -13.00 -0.17 -1.30
N LEU A 165 -12.52 0.14 -0.09
CA LEU A 165 -12.73 1.43 0.55
C LEU A 165 -12.17 2.59 -0.27
N LEU A 166 -10.97 2.44 -0.85
CA LEU A 166 -10.36 3.44 -1.71
C LEU A 166 -11.15 3.62 -3.01
N SER A 167 -11.65 2.52 -3.59
CA SER A 167 -12.45 2.55 -4.80
C SER A 167 -13.81 3.20 -4.56
N GLU A 168 -14.48 2.89 -3.45
CA GLU A 168 -15.75 3.50 -3.03
C GLU A 168 -15.60 5.01 -2.76
N ALA A 169 -14.46 5.41 -2.19
CA ALA A 169 -14.09 6.82 -2.02
C ALA A 169 -13.70 7.53 -3.33
N GLY A 170 -13.58 6.78 -4.43
CA GLY A 170 -13.16 7.29 -5.74
C GLY A 170 -11.67 7.66 -5.81
N GLU A 171 -10.86 7.24 -4.85
CA GLU A 171 -9.42 7.57 -4.76
C GLU A 171 -8.55 6.67 -5.65
N VAL A 172 -9.06 5.48 -5.97
CA VAL A 172 -8.44 4.56 -6.93
C VAL A 172 -9.49 3.99 -7.88
N GLN A 173 -9.01 3.52 -9.03
CA GLN A 173 -9.76 2.71 -9.99
C GLN A 173 -9.10 1.34 -10.12
N CYS A 174 -9.91 0.30 -10.29
CA CYS A 174 -9.44 -1.05 -10.60
C CYS A 174 -9.67 -1.31 -12.08
N LEU A 175 -8.60 -1.36 -12.86
CA LEU A 175 -8.66 -1.55 -14.31
C LEU A 175 -8.14 -2.92 -14.71
N PRO A 176 -8.77 -3.58 -15.70
CA PRO A 176 -8.21 -4.78 -16.30
C PRO A 176 -7.01 -4.43 -17.17
N LEU A 177 -6.08 -5.37 -17.31
CA LEU A 177 -4.82 -5.24 -18.07
C LEU A 177 -4.96 -4.62 -19.49
N PRO A 178 -5.99 -4.97 -20.30
CA PRO A 178 -6.22 -4.32 -21.60
C PRO A 178 -6.69 -2.86 -21.55
N GLU A 179 -7.09 -2.31 -20.41
CA GLU A 179 -7.45 -0.88 -20.29
C GLU A 179 -6.24 0.01 -19.97
N LEU A 180 -5.13 -0.59 -19.50
CA LEU A 180 -3.92 0.15 -19.20
C LEU A 180 -3.10 0.44 -20.46
N ALA A 181 -2.59 1.67 -20.56
CA ALA A 181 -1.71 2.10 -21.63
C ALA A 181 -0.33 1.42 -21.52
N ASP A 182 0.28 1.48 -20.34
CA ASP A 182 1.55 0.84 -19.99
C ASP A 182 1.42 0.08 -18.66
N CYS A 183 2.13 -1.04 -18.55
CA CYS A 183 2.19 -1.85 -17.33
C CYS A 183 3.36 -2.83 -17.40
N ASP A 184 3.93 -3.16 -16.24
CA ASP A 184 4.91 -4.23 -16.13
C ASP A 184 4.24 -5.60 -16.31
N LEU A 185 4.80 -6.38 -17.23
CA LEU A 185 4.36 -7.75 -17.54
C LEU A 185 5.33 -8.81 -17.02
N SER A 186 6.43 -8.42 -16.37
CA SER A 186 7.45 -9.36 -15.88
C SER A 186 6.87 -10.33 -14.84
N GLN A 187 5.84 -9.89 -14.12
CA GLN A 187 5.10 -10.68 -13.13
C GLN A 187 3.97 -11.54 -13.73
N LEU A 188 3.83 -11.60 -15.06
CA LEU A 188 2.85 -12.42 -15.78
C LEU A 188 3.58 -13.33 -16.79
N PRO A 189 4.37 -14.31 -16.33
CA PRO A 189 5.18 -15.16 -17.20
C PRO A 189 4.32 -15.94 -18.19
N GLY A 190 4.74 -15.97 -19.46
CA GLY A 190 4.02 -16.67 -20.54
C GLY A 190 2.89 -15.86 -21.19
N LEU A 191 2.58 -14.66 -20.68
CA LEU A 191 1.56 -13.79 -21.27
C LEU A 191 1.96 -13.32 -22.68
N SER A 192 1.06 -13.49 -23.64
CA SER A 192 1.30 -13.08 -25.03
C SER A 192 1.08 -11.57 -25.22
N THR A 193 2.18 -10.81 -25.35
CA THR A 193 2.14 -9.36 -25.59
C THR A 193 1.44 -9.01 -26.92
N SER A 194 1.57 -9.88 -27.93
CA SER A 194 0.88 -9.72 -29.22
C SER A 194 -0.64 -9.92 -29.11
N LEU A 195 -1.09 -10.87 -28.27
CA LEU A 195 -2.51 -11.05 -27.97
C LEU A 195 -3.05 -9.85 -27.17
N LEU A 196 -2.34 -9.43 -26.13
CA LEU A 196 -2.70 -8.24 -25.34
C LEU A 196 -2.82 -7.00 -26.22
N SER A 197 -1.87 -6.74 -27.11
CA SER A 197 -1.92 -5.61 -28.05
C SER A 197 -3.14 -5.64 -28.97
N ARG A 198 -3.51 -6.82 -29.49
CA ARG A 198 -4.74 -6.98 -30.28
C ARG A 198 -6.00 -6.79 -29.44
N MET A 199 -5.99 -7.26 -28.19
CA MET A 199 -7.10 -7.13 -27.26
C MET A 199 -7.35 -5.66 -26.91
N ARG A 200 -6.31 -4.89 -26.56
CA ARG A 200 -6.39 -3.43 -26.30
C ARG A 200 -7.13 -2.67 -27.41
N LYS A 201 -6.81 -2.97 -28.67
CA LYS A 201 -7.44 -2.33 -29.84
C LYS A 201 -8.94 -2.58 -29.97
N ARG A 202 -9.42 -3.71 -29.46
CA ARG A 202 -10.82 -4.14 -29.61
C ARG A 202 -11.61 -4.08 -28.29
N TRP A 203 -10.95 -3.83 -27.17
CA TRP A 203 -11.51 -3.97 -25.83
C TRP A 203 -12.84 -3.22 -25.62
N HIS A 204 -12.88 -1.95 -26.01
CA HIS A 204 -14.08 -1.11 -25.88
C HIS A 204 -15.24 -1.55 -26.79
N SER A 205 -14.97 -2.34 -27.84
CA SER A 205 -15.98 -2.90 -28.75
C SER A 205 -16.51 -4.28 -28.32
N MET A 206 -15.85 -4.93 -27.36
CA MET A 206 -16.23 -6.26 -26.88
C MET A 206 -17.38 -6.20 -25.88
N SER A 207 -18.30 -7.18 -25.94
CA SER A 207 -19.30 -7.43 -24.89
C SER A 207 -18.64 -7.94 -23.60
N LEU A 208 -19.39 -8.00 -22.50
CA LEU A 208 -18.89 -8.52 -21.23
C LEU A 208 -18.42 -9.98 -21.36
N GLU A 209 -19.19 -10.82 -22.06
CA GLU A 209 -18.85 -12.23 -22.30
C GLU A 209 -17.59 -12.36 -23.15
N GLN A 210 -17.45 -11.50 -24.17
CA GLN A 210 -16.25 -11.48 -25.01
C GLN A 210 -15.01 -11.04 -24.23
N ARG A 211 -15.14 -10.05 -23.34
CA ARG A 211 -14.05 -9.61 -22.45
C ARG A 211 -13.66 -10.72 -21.48
N SER A 212 -14.65 -11.41 -20.91
CA SER A 212 -14.45 -12.57 -20.04
C SER A 212 -13.64 -13.66 -20.75
N ALA A 213 -14.10 -14.12 -21.91
CA ALA A 213 -13.42 -15.15 -22.70
C ALA A 213 -12.01 -14.70 -23.13
N ALA A 214 -11.85 -13.47 -23.63
CA ALA A 214 -10.55 -12.99 -24.10
C ALA A 214 -9.50 -12.88 -22.97
N MET A 215 -9.93 -12.52 -21.77
CA MET A 215 -9.04 -12.49 -20.61
C MET A 215 -8.70 -13.89 -20.10
N SER A 216 -9.63 -14.85 -20.13
CA SER A 216 -9.32 -16.26 -19.86
C SER A 216 -8.26 -16.78 -20.82
N ASP A 217 -8.41 -16.52 -22.12
CA ASP A 217 -7.42 -16.90 -23.14
C ASP A 217 -6.07 -16.21 -22.91
N LEU A 218 -6.07 -14.94 -22.49
CA LEU A 218 -4.83 -14.19 -22.24
C LEU A 218 -4.07 -14.72 -21.01
N LEU A 219 -4.78 -15.02 -19.93
CA LEU A 219 -4.19 -15.38 -18.63
C LEU A 219 -3.96 -16.88 -18.46
N LEU A 220 -4.54 -17.74 -19.32
CA LEU A 220 -4.37 -19.19 -19.26
C LEU A 220 -2.89 -19.61 -19.15
N PRO A 221 -1.94 -19.10 -19.96
CA PRO A 221 -0.54 -19.47 -19.85
C PRO A 221 0.10 -19.06 -18.50
N VAL A 222 -0.40 -18.00 -17.86
CA VAL A 222 0.08 -17.55 -16.56
C VAL A 222 -0.46 -18.45 -15.45
N LEU A 223 -1.71 -18.90 -15.56
CA LEU A 223 -2.35 -19.81 -14.61
C LEU A 223 -1.72 -21.20 -14.61
N GLU A 224 -1.12 -21.61 -15.73
CA GLU A 224 -0.37 -22.88 -15.84
C GLU A 224 1.00 -22.81 -15.14
N ASN A 225 1.46 -21.63 -14.72
CA ASN A 225 2.71 -21.46 -13.99
C ASN A 225 2.48 -21.69 -12.47
N PRO A 226 3.11 -22.72 -11.86
CA PRO A 226 2.94 -23.03 -10.44
C PRO A 226 3.51 -21.97 -9.49
N ASP A 227 4.41 -21.11 -9.98
CA ASP A 227 5.06 -20.06 -9.18
C ASP A 227 4.22 -18.78 -9.09
N CYS A 228 3.05 -18.73 -9.76
CA CYS A 228 2.17 -17.56 -9.77
C CYS A 228 0.90 -17.82 -8.95
N ALA A 229 0.75 -17.14 -7.81
CA ALA A 229 -0.45 -17.23 -7.00
C ALA A 229 -1.70 -16.71 -7.74
N THR A 230 -2.81 -17.43 -7.64
CA THR A 230 -4.07 -17.05 -8.30
C THR A 230 -4.54 -15.66 -7.89
N ALA A 231 -4.42 -15.28 -6.62
CA ALA A 231 -4.78 -13.95 -6.14
C ALA A 231 -3.97 -12.86 -6.84
N ARG A 232 -2.65 -13.07 -6.95
CA ARG A 232 -1.76 -12.16 -7.68
C ARG A 232 -2.13 -12.03 -9.16
N ILE A 233 -2.44 -13.15 -9.82
CA ILE A 233 -2.88 -13.15 -11.23
C ILE A 233 -4.19 -12.37 -11.39
N GLU A 234 -5.13 -12.51 -10.45
CA GLU A 234 -6.38 -11.77 -10.47
C GLU A 234 -6.15 -10.25 -10.34
N GLU A 235 -5.28 -9.83 -9.43
CA GLU A 235 -4.93 -8.41 -9.27
C GLU A 235 -4.17 -7.86 -10.49
N LEU A 236 -3.16 -8.57 -11.00
CA LEU A 236 -2.37 -8.14 -12.14
C LEU A 236 -3.12 -8.26 -13.48
N GLY A 237 -4.12 -9.13 -13.57
CA GLY A 237 -4.91 -9.33 -14.78
C GLY A 237 -6.15 -8.43 -14.80
N TRP A 238 -6.97 -8.48 -13.76
CA TRP A 238 -8.32 -7.95 -13.76
C TRP A 238 -8.50 -6.68 -12.94
N ARG A 239 -7.70 -6.50 -11.89
CA ARG A 239 -7.98 -5.49 -10.85
C ARG A 239 -6.77 -4.61 -10.55
N ARG A 240 -6.03 -4.18 -11.57
CA ARG A 240 -4.86 -3.33 -11.37
C ARG A 240 -5.29 -1.97 -10.84
N VAL A 241 -4.70 -1.58 -9.71
CA VAL A 241 -5.03 -0.36 -8.99
C VAL A 241 -4.34 0.84 -9.62
N VAL A 242 -5.11 1.86 -10.01
CA VAL A 242 -4.62 3.13 -10.54
C VAL A 242 -5.18 4.26 -9.68
N GLY A 243 -4.30 5.07 -9.08
CA GLY A 243 -4.69 6.26 -8.32
C GLY A 243 -5.04 7.45 -9.22
N ILE A 244 -5.73 8.44 -8.66
CA ILE A 244 -6.07 9.67 -9.40
C ILE A 244 -4.78 10.36 -9.87
N GLY A 245 -4.68 10.59 -11.18
CA GLY A 245 -3.54 11.29 -11.78
C GLY A 245 -2.29 10.41 -11.96
N TRP A 246 -2.40 9.10 -11.77
CA TRP A 246 -1.30 8.17 -12.03
C TRP A 246 -1.29 7.71 -13.49
N ASP A 247 -0.11 7.70 -14.10
CA ASP A 247 0.10 7.16 -15.45
C ASP A 247 0.29 5.64 -15.47
N LEU A 248 0.66 5.05 -14.33
CA LEU A 248 0.96 3.63 -14.16
C LEU A 248 0.15 3.06 -12.98
N ASP A 249 -0.15 1.77 -13.06
CA ASP A 249 -0.75 1.07 -11.93
C ASP A 249 0.24 0.85 -10.77
N LEU A 250 -0.30 0.68 -9.57
CA LEU A 250 0.45 0.48 -8.32
C LEU A 250 1.50 -0.64 -8.45
N ALA A 251 1.10 -1.80 -8.99
CA ALA A 251 1.98 -2.96 -9.07
C ALA A 251 3.15 -2.69 -10.02
N THR A 252 2.89 -2.01 -11.14
CA THR A 252 3.95 -1.57 -12.07
C THR A 252 4.91 -0.58 -11.41
N MET A 253 4.41 0.43 -10.70
CA MET A 253 5.26 1.41 -10.01
C MET A 253 6.12 0.76 -8.92
N LEU A 254 5.53 -0.15 -8.13
CA LEU A 254 6.27 -0.91 -7.12
C LEU A 254 7.35 -1.79 -7.74
N LYS A 255 7.02 -2.52 -8.81
CA LYS A 255 7.99 -3.39 -9.49
C LYS A 255 9.16 -2.59 -10.07
N LYS A 256 8.89 -1.50 -10.79
CA LYS A 256 9.93 -0.60 -11.32
C LYS A 256 10.80 -0.05 -10.18
N SER A 257 10.18 0.36 -9.07
CA SER A 257 10.88 0.87 -7.88
C SER A 257 11.78 -0.17 -7.22
N GLN A 258 11.33 -1.42 -7.12
CA GLN A 258 12.11 -2.54 -6.60
C GLN A 258 13.33 -2.83 -7.49
N ASP A 259 13.15 -2.79 -8.81
CA ASP A 259 14.23 -3.10 -9.77
C ASP A 259 15.32 -2.03 -9.81
N THR A 260 14.98 -0.76 -9.51
CA THR A 260 15.93 0.36 -9.48
C THR A 260 16.26 0.84 -8.07
N TRP A 261 15.94 0.04 -7.04
CA TRP A 261 16.09 0.47 -5.65
C TRP A 261 17.55 0.69 -5.27
N LEU A 262 17.87 1.89 -4.78
CA LEU A 262 19.17 2.24 -4.25
C LEU A 262 19.04 2.48 -2.73
N PRO A 263 19.49 1.53 -1.88
CA PRO A 263 19.27 1.59 -0.44
C PRO A 263 20.26 2.52 0.27
N ASP A 264 20.58 3.67 -0.33
CA ASP A 264 21.40 4.72 0.28
C ASP A 264 20.54 5.90 0.76
N PRO A 265 20.92 6.60 1.86
CA PRO A 265 20.09 7.65 2.44
C PRO A 265 19.74 8.82 1.51
N LEU A 266 20.64 9.18 0.58
CA LEU A 266 20.41 10.30 -0.32
C LEU A 266 19.36 9.94 -1.38
N SER A 267 19.48 8.76 -1.98
CA SER A 267 18.50 8.26 -2.93
C SER A 267 17.13 8.07 -2.26
N VAL A 268 17.11 7.48 -1.06
CA VAL A 268 15.88 7.31 -0.27
C VAL A 268 15.20 8.66 0.01
N SER A 269 15.95 9.68 0.45
CA SER A 269 15.37 11.00 0.70
C SER A 269 14.75 11.61 -0.55
N LYS A 270 15.40 11.46 -1.71
CA LYS A 270 14.86 11.96 -2.99
C LYS A 270 13.57 11.24 -3.39
N VAL A 271 13.52 9.92 -3.18
CA VAL A 271 12.30 9.13 -3.44
C VAL A 271 11.16 9.62 -2.55
N MET A 272 11.41 9.86 -1.26
CA MET A 272 10.39 10.42 -0.37
C MET A 272 9.90 11.80 -0.82
N ASP A 273 10.83 12.69 -1.18
CA ASP A 273 10.48 14.04 -1.66
C ASP A 273 9.61 13.97 -2.91
N SER A 274 9.95 13.07 -3.86
CA SER A 274 9.16 12.83 -5.06
C SER A 274 7.78 12.28 -4.70
N LEU A 275 7.73 11.24 -3.86
CA LEU A 275 6.49 10.60 -3.46
C LEU A 275 5.55 11.61 -2.77
N ILE A 276 6.02 12.33 -1.76
CA ILE A 276 5.21 13.32 -1.01
C ILE A 276 4.71 14.45 -1.93
N SER A 277 5.55 14.92 -2.85
CA SER A 277 5.20 16.05 -3.73
C SER A 277 4.27 15.64 -4.88
N THR A 278 4.52 14.51 -5.54
CA THR A 278 3.85 14.08 -6.77
C THR A 278 2.85 12.95 -6.57
N GLY A 279 2.98 12.17 -5.51
CA GLY A 279 2.23 10.95 -5.28
C GLY A 279 2.75 9.74 -6.07
N LEU A 280 3.92 9.85 -6.69
CA LEU A 280 4.48 8.85 -7.60
C LEU A 280 5.89 8.42 -7.17
N LEU A 281 6.21 7.14 -7.43
CA LEU A 281 7.55 6.56 -7.31
C LEU A 281 8.26 6.55 -8.67
#